data_AF-K2BJJ6-F1
#
_entry.id   AF-K2BJJ6-F1
#
_cell.length_a   1.000
_cell.length_b   1.000
_cell.length_c   1.000
_cell.angle_alpha   90.00
_cell.angle_beta   90.00
_cell.angle_gamma   90.00
#
_symmetry.space_group_name_H-M   'P 1'
#
loop_
_entity.id
_entity.type
_entity.pdbx_description
1 polymer ?
#
loop_
_entity_poly.entity_id
_entity_poly.type
_entity_poly.pdbx_seq_one_letter_code
_entity_poly.pdbx_strand_id
1 'polypeptide(L)'
;MKLVYLSASAFVIVSLFAINLVADRYAKLVYSEAKSVLAYTISSKFVPLLNNRASAPIVSAPGAMAVDLETGIPLFQKDARKKLLPASTTKIVTALVALESYPLDKVLEVKKAGVEGQKMRLVLGEQMSVRNLLYGLLVFSANDAAETLADNFPKGRDEFVRHMNSLARRLNLADTYFENPTGIDGNNQVTSARDMIRLASYAMRDKDFREIVSTKEITVENFEGNLKHKLTNLNELLGQVEGVIGVKTGWTEEARENLVTYVERDDRRIALVVLGSQDRFGETKELIEWIFNSYSWIYSP
;
A
#
# COMPACT_ATOMS: atom_id res chain seq x y z
N MET A 1 -40.70 -42.98 -35.91
CA MET A 1 -40.71 -41.53 -36.18
C MET A 1 -41.24 -40.69 -35.03
N LYS A 2 -42.41 -40.98 -34.42
CA LYS A 2 -42.99 -40.15 -33.33
C LYS A 2 -42.13 -40.03 -32.05
N LEU A 3 -41.39 -41.06 -31.64
CA LEU A 3 -40.57 -41.00 -30.41
C LEU A 3 -39.36 -40.04 -30.51
N VAL A 4 -38.75 -39.91 -31.69
CA VAL A 4 -37.57 -39.06 -31.92
C VAL A 4 -37.92 -37.56 -31.89
N TYR A 5 -39.14 -37.21 -32.32
CA TYR A 5 -39.64 -35.83 -32.23
C TYR A 5 -39.92 -35.42 -30.79
N LEU A 6 -40.44 -36.32 -29.94
CA LEU A 6 -40.67 -36.04 -28.52
C LEU A 6 -39.37 -35.79 -27.75
N SER A 7 -38.30 -36.55 -28.03
CA SER A 7 -37.00 -36.36 -27.38
C SER A 7 -36.28 -35.08 -27.84
N ALA A 8 -36.38 -34.71 -29.12
CA ALA A 8 -35.80 -33.47 -29.63
C ALA A 8 -36.52 -32.23 -29.08
N SER A 9 -37.85 -32.29 -28.97
CA SER A 9 -38.66 -31.20 -28.41
C SER A 9 -38.36 -30.95 -26.92
N ALA A 10 -38.20 -32.02 -26.14
CA ALA A 10 -37.84 -31.94 -24.74
C ALA A 10 -36.43 -31.35 -24.53
N PHE A 11 -35.46 -31.72 -25.39
CA PHE A 11 -34.10 -31.18 -25.32
C PHE A 11 -34.07 -29.67 -25.58
N VAL A 12 -34.78 -29.18 -26.62
CA VAL A 12 -34.86 -27.74 -26.94
C VAL A 12 -35.49 -26.94 -25.80
N ILE A 13 -36.54 -27.45 -25.16
CA ILE A 13 -37.20 -26.79 -24.02
C ILE A 13 -36.25 -26.70 -22.82
N VAL A 14 -35.54 -27.79 -22.50
CA VAL A 14 -34.55 -27.80 -21.40
C VAL A 14 -33.38 -26.86 -21.69
N SER A 15 -32.89 -26.80 -22.93
CA SER A 15 -31.83 -25.87 -23.32
C SER A 15 -32.26 -24.41 -23.24
N LEU A 16 -33.47 -24.06 -23.70
CA LEU A 16 -34.01 -22.70 -23.61
C LEU A 16 -34.25 -22.28 -22.15
N PHE A 17 -34.69 -23.20 -21.30
CA PHE A 17 -34.87 -22.95 -19.87
C PHE A 17 -33.52 -22.73 -19.17
N ALA A 18 -32.49 -23.51 -19.50
CA ALA A 18 -31.13 -23.34 -18.98
C ALA A 18 -30.52 -22.00 -19.40
N ILE A 19 -30.70 -21.59 -20.67
CA ILE A 19 -30.22 -20.29 -21.17
C ILE A 19 -30.90 -19.13 -20.43
N ASN A 20 -32.22 -19.20 -20.21
CA ASN A 20 -32.95 -18.19 -19.45
C ASN A 20 -32.51 -18.11 -17.97
N LEU A 21 -32.23 -19.25 -17.34
CA LEU A 21 -31.69 -19.28 -15.97
C LEU A 21 -30.28 -18.67 -15.86
N VAL A 22 -29.42 -18.94 -16.84
CA VAL A 22 -28.08 -18.35 -16.91
C VAL A 22 -28.16 -16.85 -17.18
N ALA A 23 -29.03 -16.43 -18.09
CA ALA A 23 -29.26 -15.00 -18.39
C ALA A 23 -29.81 -14.24 -17.19
N ASP A 24 -30.77 -14.81 -16.44
CA ASP A 24 -31.33 -14.19 -15.24
C ASP A 24 -30.30 -14.12 -14.10
N ARG A 25 -29.47 -15.15 -13.92
CA ARG A 25 -28.34 -15.10 -12.97
C ARG A 25 -27.30 -14.05 -13.38
N TYR A 26 -26.96 -13.97 -14.65
CA TYR A 26 -25.99 -13.00 -15.17
C TYR A 26 -26.52 -11.57 -15.02
N ALA A 27 -27.80 -11.34 -15.36
CA ALA A 27 -28.47 -10.07 -15.17
C ALA A 27 -28.53 -9.66 -13.70
N LYS A 28 -28.82 -10.60 -12.78
CA LYS A 28 -28.78 -10.35 -11.32
C LYS A 28 -27.37 -10.05 -10.82
N LEU A 29 -26.34 -10.72 -11.35
CA LEU A 29 -24.94 -10.46 -10.99
C LEU A 29 -24.53 -9.06 -11.44
N VAL A 30 -24.73 -8.73 -12.73
CA VAL A 30 -24.45 -7.42 -13.32
C VAL A 30 -25.26 -6.33 -12.62
N TYR A 31 -26.52 -6.58 -12.29
CA TYR A 31 -27.35 -5.63 -11.54
C TYR A 31 -26.84 -5.44 -10.10
N SER A 32 -26.40 -6.50 -9.42
CA SER A 32 -25.84 -6.38 -8.06
C SER A 32 -24.50 -5.65 -8.06
N GLU A 33 -23.65 -5.92 -9.06
CA GLU A 33 -22.38 -5.23 -9.24
C GLU A 33 -22.62 -3.76 -9.58
N ALA A 34 -23.50 -3.45 -10.54
CA ALA A 34 -23.87 -2.08 -10.88
C ALA A 34 -24.48 -1.32 -9.69
N LYS A 35 -25.31 -1.99 -8.88
CA LYS A 35 -25.90 -1.40 -7.66
C LYS A 35 -24.86 -1.20 -6.57
N SER A 36 -23.87 -2.10 -6.44
CA SER A 36 -22.75 -1.93 -5.52
C SER A 36 -21.82 -0.79 -5.95
N VAL A 37 -21.60 -0.63 -7.26
CA VAL A 37 -20.81 0.46 -7.84
C VAL A 37 -21.55 1.79 -7.65
N LEU A 38 -22.86 1.86 -7.95
CA LEU A 38 -23.66 3.07 -7.69
C LEU A 38 -23.76 3.41 -6.20
N ALA A 39 -23.96 2.43 -5.33
CA ALA A 39 -24.04 2.64 -3.88
C ALA A 39 -22.69 3.06 -3.27
N TYR A 40 -21.57 2.59 -3.82
CA TYR A 40 -20.24 3.03 -3.42
C TYR A 40 -19.93 4.46 -3.91
N THR A 41 -20.55 4.91 -5.00
CA THR A 41 -20.29 6.23 -5.60
C THR A 41 -20.98 7.39 -4.85
N ILE A 42 -21.93 7.11 -3.94
CA ILE A 42 -22.71 8.16 -3.23
C ILE A 42 -22.82 7.85 -1.73
N SER A 43 -21.71 7.54 -1.07
CA SER A 43 -21.69 7.39 0.40
C SER A 43 -20.91 8.49 1.12
N SER A 44 -20.10 9.29 0.41
CA SER A 44 -19.40 10.40 1.05
C SER A 44 -20.31 11.62 1.12
N LYS A 45 -20.52 12.14 2.33
CA LYS A 45 -21.28 13.38 2.56
C LYS A 45 -20.64 14.58 1.88
N PHE A 46 -19.36 14.50 1.51
CA PHE A 46 -18.62 15.59 0.90
C PHE A 46 -17.87 15.11 -0.35
N VAL A 47 -17.90 15.92 -1.41
CA VAL A 47 -17.21 15.65 -2.67
C VAL A 47 -16.14 16.74 -2.88
N PRO A 48 -14.88 16.38 -3.17
CA PRO A 48 -13.84 17.34 -3.51
C PRO A 48 -14.16 18.02 -4.85
N LEU A 49 -14.20 19.35 -4.84
CA LEU A 49 -14.39 20.21 -6.00
C LEU A 49 -13.22 21.16 -6.13
N LEU A 50 -12.60 21.16 -7.32
CA LEU A 50 -11.50 22.04 -7.64
C LEU A 50 -12.04 23.46 -7.85
N ASN A 51 -11.85 24.34 -6.87
CA ASN A 51 -12.36 25.70 -6.87
C ASN A 51 -11.35 26.71 -7.43
N ASN A 52 -10.06 26.45 -7.25
CA ASN A 52 -8.99 27.31 -7.72
C ASN A 52 -8.42 26.77 -9.04
N ARG A 53 -8.34 27.62 -10.08
CA ARG A 53 -7.70 27.29 -11.36
C ARG A 53 -6.17 27.42 -11.34
N ALA A 54 -5.57 27.64 -10.18
CA ALA A 54 -4.12 27.58 -10.03
C ALA A 54 -3.61 26.25 -10.58
N SER A 55 -2.69 26.33 -11.54
CA SER A 55 -2.11 25.17 -12.19
C SER A 55 -1.53 24.22 -11.13
N ALA A 56 -1.80 22.92 -11.30
CA ALA A 56 -1.20 21.92 -10.43
C ALA A 56 0.35 22.01 -10.50
N PRO A 57 1.06 21.73 -9.38
CA PRO A 57 2.51 21.71 -9.36
C PRO A 57 3.10 20.79 -10.43
N ILE A 58 4.22 21.21 -11.01
CA ILE A 58 4.99 20.37 -11.93
C ILE A 58 5.88 19.47 -11.07
N VAL A 59 5.63 18.17 -11.11
CA VAL A 59 6.47 17.17 -10.42
C VAL A 59 7.40 16.47 -11.40
N SER A 60 8.66 16.26 -11.01
CA SER A 60 9.64 15.46 -11.74
C SER A 60 9.30 13.97 -11.71
N ALA A 61 8.66 13.49 -10.63
CA ALA A 61 8.26 12.10 -10.44
C ALA A 61 7.60 11.50 -11.70
N PRO A 62 8.14 10.42 -12.30
CA PRO A 62 7.53 9.74 -13.43
C PRO A 62 6.15 9.13 -13.14
N GLY A 63 5.82 8.85 -11.88
CA GLY A 63 4.51 8.36 -11.48
C GLY A 63 4.09 9.00 -10.16
N ALA A 64 2.94 9.66 -10.15
CA ALA A 64 2.42 10.32 -8.96
C ALA A 64 0.89 10.28 -8.91
N MET A 65 0.33 10.22 -7.70
CA MET A 65 -1.11 10.20 -7.48
C MET A 65 -1.44 10.72 -6.09
N ALA A 66 -2.50 11.54 -5.96
CA ALA A 66 -3.12 11.90 -4.70
C ALA A 66 -4.61 11.57 -4.74
N VAL A 67 -5.15 11.03 -3.64
CA VAL A 67 -6.53 10.56 -3.57
C VAL A 67 -7.16 11.00 -2.26
N ASP A 68 -8.36 11.54 -2.35
CA ASP A 68 -9.27 11.67 -1.22
C ASP A 68 -9.78 10.28 -0.83
N LEU A 69 -9.45 9.83 0.38
CA LEU A 69 -9.70 8.45 0.79
C LEU A 69 -11.15 8.18 1.21
N GLU A 70 -11.95 9.21 1.43
CA GLU A 70 -13.36 9.07 1.80
C GLU A 70 -14.22 8.81 0.57
N THR A 71 -13.91 9.51 -0.51
CA THR A 71 -14.64 9.45 -1.78
C THR A 71 -14.00 8.49 -2.79
N GLY A 72 -12.70 8.24 -2.66
CA GLY A 72 -11.88 7.57 -3.67
C GLY A 72 -11.58 8.44 -4.89
N ILE A 73 -11.93 9.73 -4.88
CA ILE A 73 -11.72 10.64 -6.00
C ILE A 73 -10.24 11.04 -6.07
N PRO A 74 -9.60 10.87 -7.24
CA PRO A 74 -8.25 11.39 -7.46
C PRO A 74 -8.22 12.92 -7.46
N LEU A 75 -7.32 13.49 -6.66
CA LEU A 75 -7.09 14.94 -6.57
C LEU A 75 -5.92 15.39 -7.47
N PHE A 76 -5.00 14.47 -7.75
CA PHE A 76 -3.88 14.66 -8.65
C PHE A 76 -3.47 13.31 -9.28
N GLN A 77 -3.09 13.31 -10.56
CA GLN A 77 -2.55 12.12 -11.23
C GLN A 77 -1.51 12.51 -12.28
N LYS A 78 -0.40 11.78 -12.30
CA LYS A 78 0.58 11.75 -13.38
C LYS A 78 1.01 10.31 -13.58
N ASP A 79 0.67 9.72 -14.73
CA ASP A 79 1.06 8.34 -15.07
C ASP A 79 0.83 7.33 -13.94
N ALA A 80 -0.32 7.42 -13.25
CA ALA A 80 -0.55 6.76 -11.97
C ALA A 80 -0.42 5.22 -11.99
N ARG A 81 -0.55 4.60 -13.16
CA ARG A 81 -0.39 3.14 -13.40
C ARG A 81 0.98 2.75 -13.97
N LYS A 82 1.87 3.71 -14.19
CA LYS A 82 3.20 3.43 -14.70
C LYS A 82 3.95 2.53 -13.74
N LYS A 83 4.50 1.46 -14.31
CA LYS A 83 5.29 0.45 -13.62
C LYS A 83 6.68 1.01 -13.32
N LEU A 84 7.00 1.15 -12.04
CA LEU A 84 8.23 1.74 -11.52
C LEU A 84 8.77 0.89 -10.37
N LEU A 85 10.07 1.01 -10.09
CA LEU A 85 10.71 0.33 -8.97
C LEU A 85 10.19 0.92 -7.64
N PRO A 86 9.73 0.10 -6.68
CA PRO A 86 9.15 0.59 -5.42
C PRO A 86 10.21 1.11 -4.44
N ALA A 87 11.48 0.71 -4.56
CA ALA A 87 12.47 0.86 -3.51
C ALA A 87 11.91 0.41 -2.14
N SER A 88 12.36 1.02 -1.04
CA SER A 88 11.90 0.68 0.32
C SER A 88 10.41 0.95 0.62
N THR A 89 9.63 1.52 -0.30
CA THR A 89 8.15 1.57 -0.12
C THR A 89 7.54 0.16 -0.11
N THR A 90 8.26 -0.83 -0.66
CA THR A 90 8.01 -2.28 -0.50
C THR A 90 7.80 -2.69 0.96
N LYS A 91 8.46 -2.02 1.90
CA LYS A 91 8.36 -2.38 3.33
C LYS A 91 6.95 -2.20 3.92
N ILE A 92 6.06 -1.48 3.23
CA ILE A 92 4.64 -1.41 3.60
C ILE A 92 4.00 -2.81 3.50
N VAL A 93 4.19 -3.53 2.39
CA VAL A 93 3.64 -4.89 2.25
C VAL A 93 4.36 -5.89 3.17
N THR A 94 5.66 -5.71 3.41
CA THR A 94 6.43 -6.51 4.37
C THR A 94 5.85 -6.39 5.77
N ALA A 95 5.56 -5.17 6.22
CA ALA A 95 4.94 -4.93 7.51
C ALA A 95 3.56 -5.58 7.62
N LEU A 96 2.72 -5.46 6.58
CA LEU A 96 1.39 -6.06 6.60
C LEU A 96 1.43 -7.59 6.68
N VAL A 97 2.31 -8.24 5.90
CA VAL A 97 2.46 -9.70 6.00
C VAL A 97 2.94 -10.10 7.40
N ALA A 98 3.87 -9.35 8.00
CA ALA A 98 4.31 -9.62 9.36
C ALA A 98 3.19 -9.44 10.40
N LEU A 99 2.41 -8.37 10.31
CA LEU A 99 1.25 -8.10 11.18
C LEU A 99 0.15 -9.16 11.03
N GLU A 100 -0.09 -9.68 9.83
CA GLU A 100 -1.05 -10.77 9.59
C GLU A 100 -0.56 -12.13 10.12
N SER A 101 0.74 -12.29 10.37
CA SER A 101 1.36 -13.61 10.56
C SER A 101 2.00 -13.84 11.92
N TYR A 102 2.26 -12.78 12.69
CA TYR A 102 2.91 -12.87 13.98
C TYR A 102 2.22 -12.01 15.05
N PRO A 103 2.13 -12.51 16.30
CA PRO A 103 1.96 -11.64 17.46
C PRO A 103 3.11 -10.65 17.58
N LEU A 104 2.82 -9.43 18.01
CA LEU A 104 3.81 -8.34 18.12
C LEU A 104 4.90 -8.60 19.17
N ASP A 105 4.59 -9.36 20.20
CA ASP A 105 5.50 -9.78 21.27
C ASP A 105 6.32 -11.03 20.94
N LYS A 106 6.01 -11.70 19.82
CA LYS A 106 6.80 -12.85 19.35
C LYS A 106 8.24 -12.44 19.13
N VAL A 107 9.16 -13.22 19.69
CA VAL A 107 10.61 -13.03 19.53
C VAL A 107 11.09 -13.82 18.33
N LEU A 108 11.83 -13.15 17.45
CA LEU A 108 12.45 -13.71 16.26
C LEU A 108 13.97 -13.58 16.35
N GLU A 109 14.69 -14.58 15.86
CA GLU A 109 16.14 -14.61 15.85
C GLU A 109 16.70 -14.09 14.52
N VAL A 110 17.73 -13.25 14.58
CA VAL A 110 18.46 -12.78 13.40
C VAL A 110 19.34 -13.91 12.88
N LYS A 111 18.93 -14.53 11.77
CA LYS A 111 19.59 -15.72 11.19
C LYS A 111 20.74 -15.43 10.23
N LYS A 112 20.88 -14.17 9.79
CA LYS A 112 21.88 -13.76 8.80
C LYS A 112 22.50 -12.43 9.19
N ALA A 113 23.82 -12.34 9.02
CA ALA A 113 24.55 -11.08 9.08
C ALA A 113 24.76 -10.51 7.67
N GLY A 114 25.20 -9.25 7.59
CA GLY A 114 25.70 -8.69 6.32
C GLY A 114 24.64 -8.31 5.29
N VAL A 115 23.39 -8.09 5.70
CA VAL A 115 22.33 -7.58 4.80
C VAL A 115 22.77 -6.27 4.13
N GLU A 116 22.47 -6.09 2.85
CA GLU A 116 22.85 -4.90 2.10
C GLU A 116 21.92 -3.71 2.42
N GLY A 117 22.42 -2.48 2.24
CA GLY A 117 21.64 -1.24 2.33
C GLY A 117 21.44 -0.73 3.77
N GLN A 118 20.40 0.09 3.94
CA GLN A 118 20.05 0.71 5.22
C GLN A 118 19.71 -0.35 6.27
N LYS A 119 20.30 -0.23 7.47
CA LYS A 119 20.21 -1.24 8.53
C LYS A 119 20.11 -0.59 9.90
N MET A 120 19.40 -1.24 10.81
CA MET A 120 19.49 -0.89 12.24
C MET A 120 20.69 -1.54 12.94
N ARG A 121 21.47 -2.37 12.21
CA ARG A 121 22.72 -3.03 12.63
C ARG A 121 22.48 -4.20 13.59
N LEU A 122 21.46 -4.99 13.27
CA LEU A 122 21.21 -6.25 13.98
C LEU A 122 22.42 -7.20 13.88
N VAL A 123 22.69 -7.95 14.94
CA VAL A 123 23.78 -8.94 14.99
C VAL A 123 23.26 -10.37 14.88
N LEU A 124 24.09 -11.29 14.38
CA LEU A 124 23.72 -12.69 14.25
C LEU A 124 23.36 -13.29 15.62
N GLY A 125 22.23 -13.99 15.69
CA GLY A 125 21.71 -14.58 16.93
C GLY A 125 20.97 -13.59 17.84
N GLU A 126 20.91 -12.30 17.48
CA GLU A 126 20.13 -11.32 18.22
C GLU A 126 18.64 -11.68 18.18
N GLN A 127 17.99 -11.57 19.33
CA GLN A 127 16.58 -11.86 19.50
C GLN A 127 15.78 -10.57 19.58
N MET A 128 14.88 -10.34 18.63
CA MET A 128 14.08 -9.13 18.54
C MET A 128 12.59 -9.45 18.57
N SER A 129 11.80 -8.66 19.29
CA SER A 129 10.35 -8.74 19.15
C SER A 129 9.90 -8.29 17.76
N VAL A 130 8.80 -8.85 17.25
CA VAL A 130 8.19 -8.42 15.98
C VAL A 130 7.89 -6.92 16.01
N ARG A 131 7.39 -6.40 17.13
CA ARG A 131 7.16 -4.96 17.31
C ARG A 131 8.43 -4.14 17.03
N ASN A 132 9.56 -4.52 17.64
CA ASN A 132 10.82 -3.78 17.49
C ASN A 132 11.39 -3.91 16.07
N LEU A 133 11.22 -5.06 15.42
CA LEU A 133 11.55 -5.25 14.00
C LEU A 133 10.69 -4.35 13.10
N LEU A 134 9.40 -4.22 13.38
CA LEU A 134 8.50 -3.36 12.62
C LEU A 134 8.85 -1.87 12.76
N TYR A 135 9.28 -1.42 13.96
CA TYR A 135 9.83 -0.08 14.13
C TYR A 135 11.10 0.12 13.30
N GLY A 136 12.06 -0.82 13.36
CA GLY A 136 13.25 -0.79 12.50
C GLY A 136 12.90 -0.69 11.01
N LEU A 137 11.97 -1.53 10.57
CA LEU A 137 11.48 -1.63 9.20
C LEU A 137 10.86 -0.33 8.71
N LEU A 138 9.94 0.26 9.47
CA LEU A 138 9.09 1.36 9.01
C LEU A 138 9.67 2.74 9.33
N VAL A 139 10.28 2.94 10.51
CA VAL A 139 10.88 4.22 10.92
C VAL A 139 12.23 4.41 10.24
N PHE A 140 13.11 3.42 10.33
CA PHE A 140 14.51 3.55 9.88
C PHE A 140 14.80 2.87 8.55
N SER A 141 13.79 2.25 7.93
CA SER A 141 13.92 1.55 6.65
C SER A 141 14.92 0.38 6.68
N ALA A 142 15.06 -0.27 7.83
CA ALA A 142 16.06 -1.29 8.09
C ALA A 142 15.81 -2.58 7.27
N ASN A 143 16.75 -2.92 6.40
CA ASN A 143 16.71 -4.13 5.56
C ASN A 143 16.96 -5.40 6.38
N ASP A 144 17.83 -5.33 7.38
CA ASP A 144 18.08 -6.42 8.33
C ASP A 144 16.81 -6.79 9.12
N ALA A 145 15.97 -5.81 9.47
CA ALA A 145 14.66 -6.09 10.06
C ALA A 145 13.71 -6.78 9.07
N ALA A 146 13.66 -6.33 7.81
CA ALA A 146 12.83 -6.92 6.76
C ALA A 146 13.20 -8.39 6.49
N GLU A 147 14.50 -8.67 6.35
CA GLU A 147 15.00 -10.02 6.12
C GLU A 147 14.80 -10.90 7.36
N THR A 148 14.95 -10.37 8.58
CA THR A 148 14.66 -11.13 9.83
C THR A 148 13.20 -11.56 9.91
N LEU A 149 12.25 -10.67 9.58
CA LEU A 149 10.82 -10.99 9.54
C LEU A 149 10.51 -12.10 8.51
N ALA A 150 11.16 -12.05 7.34
CA ALA A 150 10.96 -13.00 6.27
C ALA A 150 11.65 -14.35 6.51
N ASP A 151 12.89 -14.37 7.00
CA ASP A 151 13.66 -15.59 7.28
C ASP A 151 13.09 -16.42 8.45
N ASN A 152 12.34 -15.78 9.35
CA ASN A 152 11.63 -16.46 10.42
C ASN A 152 10.21 -16.91 10.04
N PHE A 153 9.77 -16.61 8.82
CA PHE A 153 8.45 -17.02 8.36
C PHE A 153 8.34 -18.54 8.31
N PRO A 154 7.18 -19.13 8.65
CA PRO A 154 6.97 -20.55 8.42
C PRO A 154 7.26 -20.89 6.95
N LYS A 155 8.15 -21.87 6.71
CA LYS A 155 8.68 -22.23 5.38
C LYS A 155 9.62 -21.19 4.74
N GLY A 156 10.09 -20.21 5.50
CA GLY A 156 11.17 -19.30 5.16
C GLY A 156 10.78 -18.13 4.26
N ARG A 157 11.82 -17.39 3.84
CA ARG A 157 11.75 -16.13 3.09
C ARG A 157 10.94 -16.22 1.81
N ASP A 158 11.06 -17.30 1.05
CA ASP A 158 10.35 -17.44 -0.22
C ASP A 158 8.83 -17.56 -0.01
N GLU A 159 8.40 -18.23 1.06
CA GLU A 159 6.99 -18.27 1.42
C GLU A 159 6.50 -16.89 1.88
N PHE A 160 7.33 -16.13 2.60
CA PHE A 160 7.01 -14.74 2.96
C PHE A 160 6.78 -13.88 1.71
N VAL A 161 7.64 -13.97 0.70
CA VAL A 161 7.48 -13.25 -0.58
C VAL A 161 6.23 -13.72 -1.34
N ARG A 162 5.90 -15.03 -1.29
CA ARG A 162 4.63 -15.53 -1.82
C ARG A 162 3.42 -14.91 -1.11
N HIS A 163 3.48 -14.71 0.21
CA HIS A 163 2.44 -14.03 0.98
C HIS A 163 2.33 -12.54 0.61
N MET A 164 3.45 -11.84 0.37
CA MET A 164 3.44 -10.46 -0.11
C MET A 164 2.67 -10.35 -1.44
N ASN A 165 2.94 -11.24 -2.40
CA ASN A 165 2.25 -11.25 -3.68
C ASN A 165 0.80 -11.76 -3.58
N SER A 166 0.51 -12.63 -2.62
CA SER A 166 -0.87 -13.04 -2.31
C SER A 166 -1.69 -11.86 -1.81
N LEU A 167 -1.12 -11.05 -0.91
CA LEU A 167 -1.73 -9.81 -0.45
C LEU A 167 -1.90 -8.80 -1.59
N ALA A 168 -0.90 -8.63 -2.46
CA ALA A 168 -1.02 -7.78 -3.64
C ALA A 168 -2.20 -8.17 -4.55
N ARG A 169 -2.38 -9.48 -4.80
CA ARG A 169 -3.55 -9.99 -5.54
C ARG A 169 -4.86 -9.74 -4.80
N ARG A 170 -4.91 -10.00 -3.49
CA ARG A 170 -6.09 -9.79 -2.64
C ARG A 170 -6.58 -8.34 -2.66
N LEU A 171 -5.65 -7.39 -2.78
CA LEU A 171 -5.91 -5.96 -2.84
C LEU A 171 -6.05 -5.41 -4.28
N ASN A 172 -6.06 -6.28 -5.30
CA ASN A 172 -6.12 -5.92 -6.71
C ASN A 172 -5.03 -4.92 -7.15
N LEU A 173 -3.79 -5.13 -6.69
CA LEU A 173 -2.61 -4.36 -7.09
C LEU A 173 -2.10 -4.89 -8.45
N ALA A 174 -2.77 -4.50 -9.52
CA ALA A 174 -2.59 -5.07 -10.87
C ALA A 174 -1.25 -4.72 -11.53
N ASP A 175 -0.58 -3.68 -11.07
CA ASP A 175 0.68 -3.16 -11.59
C ASP A 175 1.84 -3.37 -10.59
N THR A 176 1.69 -4.32 -9.67
CA THR A 176 2.65 -4.61 -8.59
C THR A 176 3.09 -6.07 -8.59
N TYR A 177 4.38 -6.29 -8.40
CA TYR A 177 4.98 -7.60 -8.11
C TYR A 177 6.17 -7.42 -7.16
N PHE A 178 6.25 -8.27 -6.14
CA PHE A 178 7.30 -8.22 -5.14
C PHE A 178 8.27 -9.39 -5.26
N GLU A 179 9.57 -9.13 -5.36
CA GLU A 179 10.64 -10.14 -5.40
C GLU A 179 11.34 -10.35 -4.04
N ASN A 180 11.32 -9.33 -3.18
CA ASN A 180 12.03 -9.31 -1.92
C ASN A 180 11.32 -8.41 -0.89
N PRO A 181 11.57 -8.60 0.42
CA PRO A 181 10.90 -7.84 1.48
C PRO A 181 11.53 -6.45 1.72
N THR A 182 12.67 -6.14 1.12
CA THR A 182 13.46 -4.93 1.41
C THR A 182 13.13 -3.79 0.46
N GLY A 183 12.79 -4.11 -0.79
CA GLY A 183 12.68 -3.14 -1.87
C GLY A 183 13.99 -2.86 -2.60
N ILE A 184 15.05 -3.66 -2.39
CA ILE A 184 16.23 -3.63 -3.27
C ILE A 184 15.78 -3.96 -4.70
N ASP A 185 16.45 -3.35 -5.67
CA ASP A 185 16.11 -3.49 -7.08
C ASP A 185 16.21 -4.95 -7.52
N GLY A 186 15.26 -5.36 -8.34
CA GLY A 186 15.14 -6.70 -8.86
C GLY A 186 14.44 -6.67 -10.21
N ASN A 187 14.69 -7.66 -11.05
CA ASN A 187 14.32 -7.60 -12.47
C ASN A 187 12.80 -7.50 -12.70
N ASN A 188 11.99 -8.13 -11.84
CA ASN A 188 10.53 -8.06 -11.92
C ASN A 188 9.90 -7.26 -10.77
N GLN A 189 10.71 -6.76 -9.82
CA GLN A 189 10.24 -5.94 -8.70
C GLN A 189 9.60 -4.66 -9.25
N VAL A 190 8.30 -4.45 -9.01
CA VAL A 190 7.60 -3.31 -9.61
C VAL A 190 6.36 -2.90 -8.82
N THR A 191 5.97 -1.65 -8.96
CA THR A 191 4.70 -1.12 -8.46
C THR A 191 4.19 0.03 -9.33
N SER A 192 3.04 0.60 -8.98
CA SER A 192 2.55 1.87 -9.50
C SER A 192 2.11 2.81 -8.39
N ALA A 193 1.98 4.11 -8.68
CA ALA A 193 1.51 5.09 -7.70
C ALA A 193 0.09 4.75 -7.22
N ARG A 194 -0.79 4.33 -8.14
CA ARG A 194 -2.15 3.86 -7.83
C ARG A 194 -2.18 2.68 -6.88
N ASP A 195 -1.31 1.69 -7.09
CA ASP A 195 -1.29 0.51 -6.25
C ASP A 195 -0.65 0.78 -4.89
N MET A 196 0.34 1.67 -4.82
CA MET A 196 0.88 2.13 -3.54
C MET A 196 -0.15 2.94 -2.73
N ILE A 197 -1.01 3.75 -3.37
CA ILE A 197 -2.13 4.41 -2.69
C ILE A 197 -3.04 3.37 -2.04
N ARG A 198 -3.43 2.32 -2.77
CA ARG A 198 -4.30 1.25 -2.26
C ARG A 198 -3.65 0.49 -1.10
N LEU A 199 -2.39 0.10 -1.28
CA LEU A 199 -1.63 -0.63 -0.28
C LEU A 199 -1.51 0.18 1.01
N ALA A 200 -1.13 1.45 0.92
CA ALA A 200 -1.01 2.33 2.09
C ALA A 200 -2.36 2.62 2.74
N SER A 201 -3.42 2.82 1.94
CA SER A 201 -4.77 3.02 2.46
C SER A 201 -5.28 1.81 3.24
N TYR A 202 -4.96 0.60 2.78
CA TYR A 202 -5.24 -0.64 3.52
C TYR A 202 -4.39 -0.71 4.79
N ALA A 203 -3.08 -0.45 4.69
CA ALA A 203 -2.15 -0.51 5.82
C ALA A 203 -2.55 0.42 6.97
N MET A 204 -2.94 1.65 6.64
CA MET A 204 -3.31 2.67 7.61
C MET A 204 -4.62 2.38 8.37
N ARG A 205 -5.35 1.30 8.05
CA ARG A 205 -6.47 0.80 8.85
C ARG A 205 -6.01 0.04 10.09
N ASP A 206 -4.80 -0.49 10.07
CA ASP A 206 -4.18 -1.16 11.21
C ASP A 206 -3.62 -0.11 12.18
N LYS A 207 -4.00 -0.22 13.46
CA LYS A 207 -3.63 0.75 14.50
C LYS A 207 -2.14 0.70 14.83
N ASP A 208 -1.53 -0.48 14.84
CA ASP A 208 -0.13 -0.66 15.18
C ASP A 208 0.74 -0.16 14.02
N PHE A 209 0.34 -0.43 12.77
CA PHE A 209 0.99 0.15 11.59
C PHE A 209 0.97 1.69 11.63
N ARG A 210 -0.21 2.27 11.90
CA ARG A 210 -0.41 3.73 11.98
C ARG A 210 0.45 4.36 13.08
N GLU A 211 0.49 3.75 14.26
CA GLU A 211 1.34 4.19 15.37
C GLU A 211 2.82 4.21 14.96
N ILE A 212 3.31 3.11 14.38
CA ILE A 212 4.71 2.96 14.02
C ILE A 212 5.14 4.01 12.97
N VAL A 213 4.38 4.19 11.89
CA VAL A 213 4.77 5.13 10.82
C VAL A 213 4.69 6.60 11.24
N SER A 214 3.89 6.90 12.27
CA SER A 214 3.77 8.25 12.86
C SER A 214 4.86 8.56 13.91
N THR A 215 5.71 7.58 14.24
CA THR A 215 6.76 7.72 15.25
C THR A 215 7.95 8.49 14.67
N LYS A 216 8.32 9.62 15.28
CA LYS A 216 9.46 10.47 14.86
C LYS A 216 10.80 9.86 15.22
N GLU A 217 10.94 9.41 16.46
CA GLU A 217 12.14 8.77 16.97
C GLU A 217 11.76 7.70 17.99
N ILE A 218 12.54 6.63 18.05
CA ILE A 218 12.38 5.57 19.05
C ILE A 218 13.72 4.89 19.28
N THR A 219 13.95 4.38 20.49
CA THR A 219 15.01 3.41 20.74
C THR A 219 14.36 2.07 21.00
N VAL A 220 14.73 1.07 20.20
CA VAL A 220 14.28 -0.32 20.40
C VAL A 220 15.39 -1.17 20.95
N GLU A 221 15.03 -2.21 21.69
CA GLU A 221 15.97 -3.07 22.39
C GLU A 221 15.79 -4.51 21.96
N ASN A 222 16.84 -5.31 22.07
CA ASN A 222 16.71 -6.76 21.92
C ASN A 222 15.99 -7.37 23.14
N PHE A 223 15.63 -8.65 23.04
CA PHE A 223 14.87 -9.35 24.07
C PHE A 223 15.60 -9.38 25.43
N GLU A 224 16.93 -9.43 25.43
CA GLU A 224 17.76 -9.41 26.63
C GLU A 224 17.93 -8.00 27.24
N GLY A 225 17.59 -6.93 26.49
CA GLY A 225 17.74 -5.53 26.90
C GLY A 225 19.19 -5.00 26.94
N ASN A 226 20.16 -5.77 26.43
CA ASN A 226 21.59 -5.42 26.44
C ASN A 226 22.06 -4.76 25.12
N LEU A 227 21.27 -4.87 24.04
CA LEU A 227 21.51 -4.18 22.77
C LEU A 227 20.39 -3.19 22.50
N LYS A 228 20.77 -1.95 22.14
CA LYS A 228 19.83 -0.85 21.85
C LYS A 228 20.09 -0.27 20.47
N HIS A 229 19.02 0.03 19.75
CA HIS A 229 19.03 0.57 18.40
C HIS A 229 18.23 1.86 18.37
N LYS A 230 18.92 3.00 18.22
CA LYS A 230 18.28 4.30 18.08
C LYS A 230 17.83 4.48 16.62
N LEU A 231 16.55 4.78 16.44
CA LEU A 231 15.90 4.91 15.14
C LEU A 231 15.30 6.31 15.03
N THR A 232 15.59 6.99 13.93
CA THR A 232 14.99 8.28 13.56
C THR A 232 14.23 8.10 12.26
N ASN A 233 13.01 8.63 12.20
CA ASN A 233 12.18 8.49 11.01
C ASN A 233 12.82 9.21 9.83
N LEU A 234 12.93 8.51 8.71
CA LEU A 234 13.52 9.07 7.49
C LEU A 234 12.56 10.02 6.75
N ASN A 235 11.28 10.07 7.14
CA ASN A 235 10.30 10.97 6.52
C ASN A 235 10.42 12.38 7.11
N GLU A 236 11.08 13.28 6.39
CA GLU A 236 11.30 14.67 6.80
C GLU A 236 10.01 15.48 6.93
N LEU A 237 8.92 15.07 6.26
CA LEU A 237 7.64 15.79 6.34
C LEU A 237 6.92 15.56 7.67
N LEU A 238 7.28 14.51 8.41
CA LEU A 238 6.61 14.14 9.65
C LEU A 238 6.84 15.20 10.74
N GLY A 239 5.79 15.94 11.05
CA GLY A 239 5.84 17.06 11.99
C GLY A 239 6.46 18.35 11.43
N GLN A 240 6.77 18.38 10.13
CA GLN A 240 7.16 19.60 9.40
C GLN A 240 6.02 20.12 8.50
N VAL A 241 5.22 19.22 7.94
CA VAL A 241 4.02 19.55 7.17
C VAL A 241 2.79 19.18 7.98
N GLU A 242 1.87 20.13 8.15
CA GLU A 242 0.66 19.94 8.95
C GLU A 242 -0.17 18.76 8.43
N GLY A 243 -0.63 17.91 9.35
CA GLY A 243 -1.44 16.74 9.04
C GLY A 243 -0.70 15.54 8.48
N VAL A 244 0.59 15.62 8.15
CA VAL A 244 1.36 14.44 7.72
C VAL A 244 1.54 13.48 8.90
N ILE A 245 1.10 12.23 8.73
CA ILE A 245 1.19 11.18 9.77
C ILE A 245 1.98 9.94 9.32
N GLY A 246 2.67 9.98 8.19
CA GLY A 246 3.38 8.84 7.60
C GLY A 246 3.62 9.03 6.10
N VAL A 247 3.96 8.00 5.31
CA VAL A 247 4.01 6.56 5.65
C VAL A 247 5.41 6.00 5.45
N LYS A 248 5.99 6.11 4.25
CA LYS A 248 7.28 5.46 3.97
C LYS A 248 8.03 6.08 2.80
N THR A 249 9.31 6.35 3.04
CA THR A 249 10.31 6.72 2.02
C THR A 249 10.90 5.48 1.33
N GLY A 250 11.44 5.63 0.12
CA GLY A 250 12.30 4.62 -0.48
C GLY A 250 13.24 5.17 -1.55
N TRP A 251 14.48 4.70 -1.57
CA TRP A 251 15.47 5.12 -2.54
C TRP A 251 16.36 3.96 -2.94
N THR A 252 16.67 3.89 -4.23
CA THR A 252 17.77 3.13 -4.82
C THR A 252 18.31 3.97 -5.99
N GLU A 253 19.45 3.59 -6.55
CA GLU A 253 20.04 4.28 -7.69
C GLU A 253 19.09 4.28 -8.91
N GLU A 254 18.43 3.14 -9.17
CA GLU A 254 17.53 2.97 -10.31
C GLU A 254 16.11 3.49 -10.01
N ALA A 255 15.59 3.29 -8.80
CA ALA A 255 14.24 3.74 -8.44
C ALA A 255 14.15 5.26 -8.22
N ARG A 256 15.28 5.93 -7.96
CA ARG A 256 15.33 7.33 -7.50
C ARG A 256 14.46 7.54 -6.26
N GLU A 257 13.86 8.71 -6.13
CA GLU A 257 13.18 9.12 -4.90
C GLU A 257 11.70 8.72 -4.85
N ASN A 258 11.35 7.81 -3.96
CA ASN A 258 9.96 7.41 -3.71
C ASN A 258 9.47 7.89 -2.34
N LEU A 259 8.22 8.32 -2.27
CA LEU A 259 7.54 8.64 -1.02
C LEU A 259 6.05 8.28 -1.10
N VAL A 260 5.59 7.57 -0.08
CA VAL A 260 4.17 7.33 0.20
C VAL A 260 3.80 8.10 1.46
N THR A 261 2.79 8.95 1.36
CA THR A 261 2.38 9.89 2.39
C THR A 261 0.90 9.74 2.70
N TYR A 262 0.56 9.88 3.98
CA TYR A 262 -0.82 9.94 4.46
C TYR A 262 -0.99 11.23 5.26
N VAL A 263 -2.04 11.98 4.91
CA VAL A 263 -2.35 13.29 5.49
C VAL A 263 -3.73 13.26 6.12
N GLU A 264 -3.82 13.72 7.37
CA GLU A 264 -5.06 14.03 8.07
C GLU A 264 -5.07 15.52 8.42
N ARG A 265 -5.84 16.32 7.67
CA ARG A 265 -5.94 17.79 7.84
C ARG A 265 -7.36 18.21 7.47
N ASP A 266 -7.95 19.15 8.23
CA ASP A 266 -9.31 19.68 8.00
C ASP A 266 -10.41 18.61 7.86
N ASP A 267 -10.36 17.58 8.71
CA ASP A 267 -11.23 16.38 8.66
C ASP A 267 -11.15 15.61 7.33
N ARG A 268 -10.08 15.79 6.55
CA ARG A 268 -9.82 15.07 5.31
C ARG A 268 -8.68 14.11 5.44
N ARG A 269 -8.84 12.95 4.81
CA ARG A 269 -7.83 11.90 4.74
C ARG A 269 -7.38 11.77 3.29
N ILE A 270 -6.11 12.06 3.05
CA ILE A 270 -5.52 12.07 1.71
C ILE A 270 -4.31 11.14 1.72
N ALA A 271 -4.26 10.22 0.76
CA ALA A 271 -3.03 9.50 0.45
C ALA A 271 -2.37 10.12 -0.77
N LEU A 272 -1.05 10.24 -0.75
CA LEU A 272 -0.24 10.79 -1.83
C LEU A 272 0.97 9.92 -2.06
N VAL A 273 1.26 9.61 -3.32
CA VAL A 273 2.44 8.85 -3.73
C VAL A 273 3.18 9.59 -4.82
N VAL A 274 4.50 9.70 -4.66
CA VAL A 274 5.45 10.07 -5.73
C VAL A 274 6.47 8.95 -5.89
N LEU A 275 6.72 8.54 -7.14
CA LEU A 275 7.68 7.51 -7.51
C LEU A 275 8.66 8.06 -8.52
N GLY A 276 9.96 7.87 -8.28
CA GLY A 276 11.05 8.29 -9.14
C GLY A 276 11.30 9.79 -9.16
N SER A 277 10.94 10.50 -8.10
CA SER A 277 11.14 11.95 -7.96
C SER A 277 12.63 12.33 -7.93
N GLN A 278 12.93 13.59 -8.20
CA GLN A 278 14.23 14.22 -7.95
C GLN A 278 14.26 14.95 -6.60
N ASP A 279 13.09 15.29 -6.05
CA ASP A 279 12.91 15.90 -4.72
C ASP A 279 11.55 15.45 -4.16
N ARG A 280 11.52 14.25 -3.57
CA ARG A 280 10.25 13.67 -3.10
C ARG A 280 9.57 14.53 -2.03
N PHE A 281 10.35 15.22 -1.21
CA PHE A 281 9.85 15.95 -0.05
C PHE A 281 9.30 17.31 -0.47
N GLY A 282 10.04 18.06 -1.29
CA GLY A 282 9.57 19.30 -1.89
C GLY A 282 8.30 19.08 -2.72
N GLU A 283 8.33 18.13 -3.67
CA GLU A 283 7.17 17.86 -4.53
C GLU A 283 5.94 17.39 -3.75
N THR A 284 6.13 16.54 -2.74
CA THR A 284 5.01 16.09 -1.90
C THR A 284 4.44 17.24 -1.07
N LYS A 285 5.30 18.09 -0.49
CA LYS A 285 4.84 19.28 0.25
C LYS A 285 4.06 20.22 -0.66
N GLU A 286 4.58 20.53 -1.85
CA GLU A 286 3.89 21.39 -2.82
C GLU A 286 2.53 20.83 -3.24
N LEU A 287 2.45 19.53 -3.50
CA LEU A 287 1.19 18.88 -3.82
C LEU A 287 0.20 18.91 -2.65
N ILE A 288 0.64 18.68 -1.42
CA ILE A 288 -0.22 18.78 -0.22
C ILE A 288 -0.80 20.19 -0.12
N GLU A 289 0.06 21.20 -0.14
CA GLU A 289 -0.38 22.59 -0.01
C GLU A 289 -1.27 23.01 -1.18
N TRP A 290 -0.97 22.60 -2.41
CA TRP A 290 -1.82 22.88 -3.55
C TRP A 290 -3.20 22.22 -3.40
N ILE A 291 -3.28 20.97 -2.94
CA ILE A 291 -4.55 20.27 -2.74
C ILE A 291 -5.45 21.03 -1.75
N PHE A 292 -4.95 21.33 -0.55
CA PHE A 292 -5.74 22.01 0.48
C PHE A 292 -6.08 23.47 0.12
N ASN A 293 -5.28 24.13 -0.73
CA ASN A 293 -5.58 25.46 -1.23
C ASN A 293 -6.53 25.49 -2.44
N SER A 294 -6.64 24.38 -3.19
CA SER A 294 -7.36 24.36 -4.47
C SER A 294 -8.67 23.61 -4.43
N TYR A 295 -8.80 22.62 -3.55
CA TYR A 295 -10.03 21.85 -3.38
C TYR A 295 -10.88 22.38 -2.23
N SER A 296 -12.19 22.37 -2.45
CA SER A 296 -13.17 22.44 -1.37
C SER A 296 -13.96 21.16 -1.31
N TRP A 297 -14.44 20.81 -0.12
CA TRP A 297 -15.27 19.63 0.09
C TRP A 297 -16.71 20.10 0.32
N ILE A 298 -17.53 20.02 -0.73
CA ILE A 298 -18.91 20.50 -0.67
C ILE A 298 -19.82 19.35 -0.27
N TYR A 299 -20.78 19.65 0.60
CA TYR A 299 -21.78 18.66 1.01
C TYR A 299 -22.62 18.21 -0.19
N SER A 300 -22.66 16.91 -0.45
CA SER A 300 -23.57 16.32 -1.45
C SER A 300 -24.71 15.62 -0.70
N PRO A 301 -25.95 16.13 -0.77
CA PRO A 301 -27.09 15.58 -0.06
C PRO A 301 -27.53 14.20 -0.57
#